data_AF-A0A090SCB5-F1
#
_entry.id   AF-A0A090SCB5-F1
#
_cell.length_a   1.000
_cell.length_b   1.000
_cell.length_c   1.000
_cell.angle_alpha   90.00
_cell.angle_beta   90.00
_cell.angle_gamma   90.00
#
_symmetry.space_group_name_H-M   'P 1'
#
loop_
_entity.id
_entity.type
_entity.pdbx_description
1 polymer ?
#
loop_
_entity_poly.entity_id
_entity_poly.type
_entity_poly.pdbx_seq_one_letter_code
_entity_poly.pdbx_strand_id
1 'polypeptide(L)'
;MKSVKATSKLTVRIEMSAPNKEKLFGLAQGTRVLPEHFWKDKNFAEPLNEPPVGSGAYKIVDYKMGQSLTYALDENYWAKDLPVNVGRNNFKTIQYDYYRDDTVMLEAFKAGEFDLRQENSAKFWASSYTGANFDRGFIKKEEIEHHKPMATQGFVFNIERPVFSDPKVREALSYAMDFEWMNRNMFYDQYTRTRSYFQNSDYEAKGLPSAAELEVLNKYKGRYLSACSLMSTTHLLPMVQVVFAHKCAKHSPY
;
A
#
# COMPACT_ATOMS: atom_id res chain seq x y z
N MET A 1 -1.44 20.86 17.59
CA MET A 1 -1.31 22.14 16.85
C MET A 1 -1.70 23.23 17.83
N LYS A 2 -0.92 24.31 17.94
CA LYS A 2 -1.15 25.42 18.87
C LYS A 2 -1.89 26.57 18.17
N SER A 3 -1.43 26.96 16.98
CA SER A 3 -2.07 28.02 16.20
C SER A 3 -1.78 27.88 14.70
N VAL A 4 -2.65 28.46 13.86
CA VAL A 4 -2.45 28.63 12.42
C VAL A 4 -2.79 30.08 12.10
N LYS A 5 -1.83 30.84 11.55
CA LYS A 5 -2.00 32.27 11.28
C LYS A 5 -1.44 32.63 9.91
N ALA A 6 -2.20 33.37 9.11
CA ALA A 6 -1.65 34.08 7.98
C ALA A 6 -0.82 35.25 8.50
N THR A 7 0.48 35.25 8.22
CA THR A 7 1.42 36.33 8.61
C THR A 7 1.60 37.35 7.49
N SER A 8 1.26 36.96 6.25
CA SER A 8 1.19 37.82 5.07
C SER A 8 0.22 37.21 4.05
N LYS A 9 0.00 37.88 2.90
CA LYS A 9 -0.84 37.37 1.81
C LYS A 9 -0.41 35.98 1.29
N LEU A 10 0.88 35.64 1.34
CA LEU A 10 1.43 34.39 0.80
C LEU A 10 2.18 33.56 1.85
N THR A 11 1.94 33.80 3.15
CA THR A 11 2.69 33.12 4.21
C THR A 11 1.78 32.72 5.37
N VAL A 12 1.68 31.42 5.60
CA VAL A 12 0.99 30.83 6.76
C VAL A 12 2.03 30.29 7.74
N ARG A 13 1.88 30.66 9.01
CA ARG A 13 2.64 30.11 10.14
C ARG A 13 1.77 29.10 10.88
N ILE A 14 2.28 27.88 11.02
CA ILE A 14 1.68 26.83 11.86
C ILE A 14 2.58 26.65 13.07
N GLU A 15 2.04 26.90 14.27
CA GLU A 15 2.74 26.70 15.53
C GLU A 15 2.32 25.38 16.15
N MET A 16 3.29 24.59 16.61
CA MET A 16 3.06 23.33 17.30
C MET A 16 3.15 23.54 18.82
N SER A 17 2.32 22.82 19.58
CA SER A 17 2.33 22.89 21.05
C SER A 17 3.58 22.23 21.66
N ALA A 18 4.16 21.26 20.95
CA ALA A 18 5.41 20.61 21.28
C ALA A 18 6.14 20.20 19.99
N PRO A 19 7.47 20.07 20.00
CA PRO A 19 8.23 19.53 18.87
C PRO A 19 7.74 18.13 18.49
N ASN A 20 7.34 17.94 17.23
CA ASN A 20 6.94 16.63 16.73
C ASN A 20 7.17 16.54 15.21
N LYS A 21 8.18 15.75 14.82
CA LYS A 21 8.60 15.56 13.42
C LYS A 21 7.51 14.90 12.58
N GLU A 22 6.87 13.86 13.10
CA GLU A 22 5.83 13.09 12.38
C GLU A 22 4.62 13.94 12.03
N LYS A 23 4.14 14.76 12.98
CA LYS A 23 3.04 15.68 12.74
C LYS A 23 3.38 16.74 11.69
N LEU A 24 4.63 17.21 11.65
CA LEU A 24 5.09 18.14 10.63
C LEU A 24 5.03 17.50 9.22
N PHE A 25 5.57 16.29 9.08
CA PHE A 25 5.49 15.54 7.82
C PHE A 25 4.04 15.20 7.42
N GLY A 26 3.20 14.85 8.40
CA GLY A 26 1.78 14.58 8.19
C GLY A 26 1.02 15.80 7.67
N LEU A 27 1.31 16.99 8.20
CA LEU A 27 0.74 18.25 7.68
C LEU A 27 1.22 18.53 6.26
N ALA A 28 2.52 18.45 6.01
CA ALA A 28 3.08 18.72 4.68
C ALA A 28 2.55 17.78 3.59
N GLN A 29 2.28 16.51 3.92
CA GLN A 29 1.78 15.51 2.98
C GLN A 29 0.25 15.45 2.89
N GLY A 30 -0.44 15.62 4.01
CA GLY A 30 -1.88 15.37 4.13
C GLY A 30 -2.76 16.60 4.00
N THR A 31 -2.23 17.81 4.18
CA THR A 31 -3.04 19.03 4.10
C THR A 31 -3.38 19.36 2.65
N ARG A 32 -4.69 19.34 2.34
CA ARG A 32 -5.23 19.84 1.07
C ARG A 32 -5.56 21.33 1.21
N VAL A 33 -5.21 22.13 0.20
CA VAL A 33 -5.62 23.53 0.11
C VAL A 33 -6.95 23.59 -0.61
N LEU A 34 -7.99 24.03 0.09
CA LEU A 34 -9.35 24.14 -0.46
C LEU A 34 -9.69 25.60 -0.76
N PRO A 35 -10.36 25.91 -1.88
CA PRO A 35 -10.76 27.27 -2.20
C PRO A 35 -11.92 27.74 -1.29
N GLU A 36 -11.64 28.68 -0.40
CA GLU A 36 -12.64 29.26 0.53
C GLU A 36 -13.91 29.72 -0.19
N HIS A 37 -13.78 30.39 -1.34
CA HIS A 37 -14.91 30.91 -2.10
C HIS A 37 -15.90 29.84 -2.56
N PHE A 38 -15.47 28.58 -2.70
CA PHE A 38 -16.35 27.46 -3.03
C PHE A 38 -16.89 26.76 -1.78
N TRP A 39 -16.05 26.60 -0.74
CA TRP A 39 -16.35 25.73 0.40
C TRP A 39 -16.98 26.42 1.61
N LYS A 40 -16.84 27.75 1.77
CA LYS A 40 -17.21 28.48 3.01
C LYS A 40 -18.67 28.29 3.45
N ASP A 41 -19.59 28.13 2.48
CA ASP A 41 -21.03 28.02 2.74
C ASP A 41 -21.57 26.59 2.55
N LYS A 42 -20.69 25.61 2.29
CA LYS A 42 -21.09 24.21 2.00
C LYS A 42 -20.94 23.33 3.23
N ASN A 43 -21.90 22.43 3.44
CA ASN A 43 -21.80 21.38 4.44
C ASN A 43 -20.95 20.22 3.90
N PHE A 44 -19.83 19.93 4.55
CA PHE A 44 -18.91 18.86 4.17
C PHE A 44 -19.50 17.45 4.31
N ALA A 45 -20.61 17.29 5.05
CA ALA A 45 -21.29 16.01 5.22
C ALA A 45 -22.26 15.68 4.08
N GLU A 46 -22.62 16.66 3.24
CA GLU A 46 -23.58 16.49 2.17
C GLU A 46 -22.89 16.20 0.83
N PRO A 47 -23.52 15.41 -0.06
CA PRO A 47 -23.00 15.21 -1.40
C PRO A 47 -22.96 16.53 -2.17
N LEU A 48 -21.96 16.68 -3.03
CA LEU A 48 -21.86 17.82 -3.93
C LEU A 48 -22.75 17.59 -5.16
N ASN A 49 -23.52 18.62 -5.51
CA ASN A 49 -24.34 18.63 -6.73
C ASN A 49 -23.57 19.15 -7.96
N GLU A 50 -22.38 19.72 -7.75
CA GLU A 50 -21.50 20.24 -8.79
C GLU A 50 -20.05 19.83 -8.48
N PRO A 51 -19.21 19.60 -9.49
CA PRO A 51 -17.80 19.30 -9.28
C PRO A 51 -17.07 20.43 -8.51
N PRO A 52 -16.24 20.13 -7.51
CA PRO A 52 -15.51 21.14 -6.79
C PRO A 52 -14.41 21.76 -7.64
N VAL A 53 -14.18 23.06 -7.45
CA VAL A 53 -13.01 23.75 -8.02
C VAL A 53 -11.76 23.33 -7.23
N GLY A 54 -10.67 23.05 -7.94
CA GLY A 54 -9.39 22.65 -7.37
C GLY A 54 -8.22 23.38 -8.01
N SER A 55 -7.03 23.23 -7.43
CA SER A 55 -5.76 23.78 -7.93
C SER A 55 -4.91 22.77 -8.70
N GLY A 56 -5.49 21.61 -9.05
CA GLY A 56 -4.83 20.55 -9.81
C GLY A 56 -4.75 20.84 -11.31
N ALA A 57 -3.99 20.03 -12.03
CA ALA A 57 -3.81 20.18 -13.48
C ALA A 57 -5.05 19.80 -14.29
N TYR A 58 -5.99 19.05 -13.71
CA TYR A 58 -7.16 18.53 -14.39
C TYR A 58 -8.46 19.06 -13.79
N LYS A 59 -9.44 19.34 -14.65
CA LYS A 59 -10.80 19.77 -14.30
C LYS A 59 -11.79 18.70 -14.72
N ILE A 60 -12.85 18.51 -13.94
CA ILE A 60 -13.97 17.65 -14.33
C ILE A 60 -14.76 18.40 -15.41
N VAL A 61 -14.91 17.79 -16.59
CA VAL A 61 -15.63 18.38 -17.73
C VAL A 61 -16.91 17.64 -18.08
N ASP A 62 -17.01 16.36 -17.73
CA ASP A 62 -18.23 15.56 -17.88
C ASP A 62 -18.27 14.47 -16.82
N TYR A 63 -19.46 14.09 -16.38
CA TYR A 63 -19.64 12.98 -15.43
C TYR A 63 -21.06 12.41 -15.50
N LYS A 64 -21.15 11.10 -15.29
CA LYS A 64 -22.40 10.37 -15.05
C LYS A 64 -22.22 9.56 -13.78
N MET A 65 -22.98 9.93 -12.75
CA MET A 65 -22.82 9.35 -11.42
C MET A 65 -22.89 7.82 -11.47
N GLY A 66 -21.84 7.16 -10.98
CA GLY A 66 -21.72 5.69 -10.97
C GLY A 66 -21.45 5.04 -12.33
N GLN A 67 -21.20 5.81 -13.40
CA GLN A 67 -20.94 5.29 -14.75
C GLN A 67 -19.62 5.79 -15.31
N SER A 68 -19.41 7.11 -15.37
CA SER A 68 -18.19 7.68 -15.96
C SER A 68 -17.82 9.03 -15.36
N LEU A 69 -16.53 9.36 -15.47
CA LEU A 69 -15.98 10.65 -15.05
C LEU A 69 -14.87 11.06 -16.01
N THR A 70 -15.01 12.23 -16.63
CA THR A 70 -14.07 12.75 -17.61
C THR A 70 -13.39 14.00 -17.08
N TYR A 71 -12.06 13.93 -17.07
CA TYR A 71 -11.18 15.04 -16.75
C TYR A 71 -10.58 15.63 -18.02
N ALA A 72 -10.44 16.95 -18.10
CA ALA A 72 -9.64 17.63 -19.11
C ALA A 72 -8.49 18.40 -18.46
N LEU A 73 -7.34 18.42 -19.14
CA LEU A 73 -6.17 19.18 -18.74
C LEU A 73 -6.49 20.69 -18.79
N ASP A 74 -6.17 21.41 -17.72
CA ASP A 74 -6.27 22.85 -17.66
C ASP A 74 -5.07 23.51 -18.34
N GLU A 75 -5.30 24.11 -19.51
CA GLU A 75 -4.25 24.83 -20.25
C GLU A 75 -3.63 26.00 -19.45
N ASN A 76 -4.37 26.51 -18.47
CA ASN A 76 -3.95 27.58 -17.57
C ASN A 76 -3.45 27.05 -16.21
N TYR A 77 -3.05 25.78 -16.12
CA TYR A 77 -2.53 25.19 -14.88
C TYR A 77 -1.30 25.96 -14.38
N TRP A 78 -1.45 26.59 -13.21
CA TRP A 78 -0.46 27.50 -12.62
C TRP A 78 0.93 26.91 -12.40
N ALA A 79 1.01 25.58 -12.24
CA ALA A 79 2.23 24.87 -11.90
C ALA A 79 2.77 23.99 -13.05
N LYS A 80 2.31 24.20 -14.29
CA LYS A 80 2.72 23.40 -15.46
C LYS A 80 4.24 23.37 -15.66
N ASP A 81 4.92 24.49 -15.44
CA ASP A 81 6.36 24.65 -15.67
C ASP A 81 7.21 24.42 -14.41
N LEU A 82 6.60 24.07 -13.27
CA LEU A 82 7.38 23.78 -12.05
C LEU A 82 8.15 22.47 -12.22
N PRO A 83 9.42 22.38 -11.73
CA PRO A 83 10.23 21.17 -11.87
C PRO A 83 9.56 19.88 -11.41
N VAL A 84 8.71 19.95 -10.37
CA VAL A 84 7.96 18.80 -9.83
C VAL A 84 6.88 18.24 -10.78
N ASN A 85 6.52 19.00 -11.82
CA ASN A 85 5.47 18.66 -12.79
C ASN A 85 6.02 18.42 -14.21
N VAL A 86 7.31 18.67 -14.47
CA VAL A 86 7.92 18.37 -15.76
C VAL A 86 7.78 16.87 -16.07
N GLY A 87 7.24 16.54 -17.24
CA GLY A 87 6.96 15.17 -17.67
C GLY A 87 5.67 14.54 -17.10
N ARG A 88 4.87 15.30 -16.36
CA ARG A 88 3.56 14.87 -15.82
C ARG A 88 2.42 15.56 -16.56
N ASN A 89 1.20 15.02 -16.39
CA ASN A 89 -0.04 15.58 -16.93
C ASN A 89 -0.05 15.66 -18.47
N ASN A 90 0.32 14.57 -19.13
CA ASN A 90 0.55 14.53 -20.58
C ASN A 90 -0.74 14.32 -21.39
N PHE A 91 -1.78 13.72 -20.79
CA PHE A 91 -3.04 13.45 -21.47
C PHE A 91 -3.92 14.70 -21.46
N LYS A 92 -4.50 15.06 -22.61
CA LYS A 92 -5.49 16.14 -22.72
C LYS A 92 -6.79 15.80 -22.01
N THR A 93 -7.18 14.53 -22.06
CA THR A 93 -8.41 14.01 -21.47
C THR A 93 -8.09 12.69 -20.79
N ILE A 94 -8.69 12.47 -19.61
CA ILE A 94 -8.63 11.21 -18.89
C ILE A 94 -10.06 10.84 -18.54
N GLN A 95 -10.51 9.68 -19.00
CA GLN A 95 -11.82 9.14 -18.69
C GLN A 95 -11.68 7.95 -17.74
N TYR A 96 -12.53 7.92 -16.73
CA TYR A 96 -12.72 6.78 -15.83
C TYR A 96 -14.09 6.21 -16.07
N ASP A 97 -14.16 4.94 -16.47
CA ASP A 97 -15.40 4.19 -16.59
C ASP A 97 -15.56 3.23 -15.42
N TYR A 98 -16.74 3.23 -14.81
CA TYR A 98 -17.04 2.48 -13.61
C TYR A 98 -17.75 1.17 -13.96
N TYR A 99 -17.07 0.06 -13.72
CA TYR A 99 -17.62 -1.28 -13.84
C TYR A 99 -17.90 -1.87 -12.46
N ARG A 100 -19.06 -2.52 -12.30
CA ARG A 100 -19.44 -3.20 -11.05
C ARG A 100 -18.88 -4.62 -10.94
N ASP A 101 -18.53 -5.21 -12.08
CA ASP A 101 -18.03 -6.57 -12.18
C ASP A 101 -16.70 -6.57 -12.94
N ASP A 102 -15.71 -7.24 -12.35
CA ASP A 102 -14.34 -7.23 -12.87
C ASP A 102 -14.19 -8.09 -14.15
N THR A 103 -15.04 -9.10 -14.34
CA THR A 103 -15.09 -9.89 -15.57
C THR A 103 -15.59 -9.03 -16.72
N VAL A 104 -16.63 -8.23 -16.48
CA VAL A 104 -17.14 -7.27 -17.47
C VAL A 104 -16.08 -6.22 -17.81
N MET A 105 -15.39 -5.69 -16.79
CA MET A 105 -14.27 -4.75 -17.00
C MET A 105 -13.16 -5.38 -17.85
N LEU A 106 -12.81 -6.65 -17.62
CA LEU A 106 -11.80 -7.36 -18.41
C LEU A 106 -12.24 -7.57 -19.87
N GLU A 107 -13.48 -7.97 -20.12
CA GLU A 107 -13.95 -8.14 -21.50
C GLU A 107 -14.02 -6.80 -22.27
N ALA A 108 -14.43 -5.71 -21.60
CA ALA A 108 -14.38 -4.37 -22.17
C ALA A 108 -12.94 -3.92 -22.49
N PHE A 109 -11.97 -4.21 -21.60
CA PHE A 109 -10.56 -3.98 -21.88
C PHE A 109 -10.08 -4.75 -23.10
N LYS A 110 -10.43 -6.05 -23.19
CA LYS A 110 -10.07 -6.91 -24.32
C LYS A 110 -10.68 -6.42 -25.63
N ALA A 111 -11.84 -5.78 -25.59
CA ALA A 111 -12.48 -5.15 -26.73
C ALA A 111 -11.83 -3.81 -27.14
N GLY A 112 -11.02 -3.20 -26.28
CA GLY A 112 -10.35 -1.93 -26.52
C GLY A 112 -11.17 -0.71 -26.09
N GLU A 113 -12.13 -0.88 -25.19
CA GLU A 113 -12.96 0.22 -24.69
C GLU A 113 -12.19 1.19 -23.77
N PHE A 114 -11.07 0.77 -23.20
CA PHE A 114 -10.17 1.62 -22.40
C PHE A 114 -8.72 1.13 -22.42
N ASP A 115 -7.78 2.02 -22.11
CA ASP A 115 -6.37 1.86 -22.48
C ASP A 115 -5.49 1.16 -21.42
N LEU A 116 -5.88 1.18 -20.14
CA LEU A 116 -5.06 0.69 -19.04
C LEU A 116 -5.88 -0.09 -18.02
N ARG A 117 -5.36 -1.27 -17.66
CA ARG A 117 -5.89 -2.10 -16.57
C ARG A 117 -4.74 -2.58 -15.68
N GLN A 118 -4.89 -2.44 -14.37
CA GLN A 118 -4.03 -3.09 -13.40
C GLN A 118 -4.71 -4.38 -12.93
N GLU A 119 -3.98 -5.50 -12.98
CA GLU A 119 -4.50 -6.80 -12.58
C GLU A 119 -4.05 -7.19 -11.17
N ASN A 120 -4.96 -7.71 -10.36
CA ASN A 120 -4.69 -8.22 -9.01
C ASN A 120 -5.20 -9.67 -8.79
N SER A 121 -5.91 -10.24 -9.76
CA SER A 121 -6.37 -11.63 -9.80
C SER A 121 -5.34 -12.51 -10.51
N ALA A 122 -4.68 -13.38 -9.74
CA ALA A 122 -3.77 -14.39 -10.28
C ALA A 122 -4.44 -15.28 -11.35
N LYS A 123 -5.73 -15.59 -11.16
CA LYS A 123 -6.53 -16.34 -12.13
C LYS A 123 -6.61 -15.61 -13.46
N PHE A 124 -7.06 -14.35 -13.46
CA PHE A 124 -7.18 -13.60 -14.71
C PHE A 124 -5.84 -13.39 -15.37
N TRP A 125 -4.82 -13.04 -14.59
CA TRP A 125 -3.47 -12.90 -15.10
C TRP A 125 -3.00 -14.17 -15.82
N ALA A 126 -3.21 -15.35 -15.23
CA ALA A 126 -2.77 -16.61 -15.80
C ALA A 126 -3.56 -17.04 -17.05
N SER A 127 -4.89 -16.86 -17.08
CA SER A 127 -5.73 -17.51 -18.10
C SER A 127 -6.50 -16.58 -19.04
N SER A 128 -6.68 -15.30 -18.71
CA SER A 128 -7.73 -14.48 -19.34
C SER A 128 -7.23 -13.39 -20.29
N TYR A 129 -5.94 -13.07 -20.29
CA TYR A 129 -5.34 -12.07 -21.18
C TYR A 129 -4.93 -12.69 -22.53
N THR A 130 -5.92 -13.09 -23.31
CA THR A 130 -5.76 -13.69 -24.64
C THR A 130 -6.79 -13.13 -25.62
N GLY A 131 -6.53 -13.26 -26.92
CA GLY A 131 -7.45 -12.87 -28.00
C GLY A 131 -6.84 -11.93 -29.04
N ALA A 132 -7.63 -11.57 -30.05
CA ALA A 132 -7.13 -10.92 -31.27
C ALA A 132 -6.41 -9.58 -31.04
N ASN A 133 -6.76 -8.82 -30.00
CA ASN A 133 -6.05 -7.58 -29.65
C ASN A 133 -4.66 -7.82 -29.05
N PHE A 134 -4.45 -8.97 -28.38
CA PHE A 134 -3.13 -9.40 -27.91
C PHE A 134 -2.32 -9.98 -29.07
N ASP A 135 -2.93 -10.82 -29.90
CA ASP A 135 -2.26 -11.46 -31.05
C ASP A 135 -1.74 -10.42 -32.06
N ARG A 136 -2.47 -9.30 -32.21
CA ARG A 136 -2.07 -8.15 -33.05
C ARG A 136 -1.12 -7.18 -32.37
N GLY A 137 -0.82 -7.36 -31.09
CA GLY A 137 0.07 -6.48 -30.32
C GLY A 137 -0.52 -5.12 -29.93
N PHE A 138 -1.85 -4.95 -30.02
CA PHE A 138 -2.52 -3.73 -29.56
C PHE A 138 -2.61 -3.64 -28.04
N ILE A 139 -2.74 -4.80 -27.38
CA ILE A 139 -2.69 -4.89 -25.92
C ILE A 139 -1.41 -5.61 -25.53
N LYS A 140 -0.62 -4.98 -24.66
CA LYS A 140 0.58 -5.58 -24.09
C LYS A 140 0.36 -5.90 -22.61
N LYS A 141 0.62 -7.15 -22.25
CA LYS A 141 0.64 -7.62 -20.87
C LYS A 141 2.07 -7.49 -20.34
N GLU A 142 2.26 -6.74 -19.26
CA GLU A 142 3.59 -6.51 -18.67
C GLU A 142 3.57 -6.66 -17.16
N GLU A 143 4.60 -7.33 -16.62
CA GLU A 143 4.89 -7.36 -15.20
C GLU A 143 6.00 -6.35 -14.91
N ILE A 144 5.73 -5.41 -13.99
CA ILE A 144 6.64 -4.32 -13.65
C ILE A 144 7.09 -4.49 -12.20
N GLU A 145 8.37 -4.82 -12.02
CA GLU A 145 8.96 -4.91 -10.69
C GLU A 145 9.01 -3.54 -10.01
N HIS A 146 8.77 -3.52 -8.70
CA HIS A 146 8.87 -2.31 -7.89
C HIS A 146 9.49 -2.60 -6.54
N HIS A 147 10.09 -1.57 -5.91
CA HIS A 147 10.62 -1.65 -4.55
C HIS A 147 9.72 -0.96 -3.52
N LYS A 148 8.42 -0.81 -3.84
CA LYS A 148 7.45 -0.31 -2.87
C LYS A 148 7.28 -1.35 -1.74
N PRO A 149 7.33 -0.94 -0.46
CA PRO A 149 7.02 -1.81 0.65
C PRO A 149 5.65 -2.46 0.45
N MET A 150 5.60 -3.78 0.59
CA MET A 150 4.37 -4.54 0.46
C MET A 150 3.64 -4.57 1.80
N ALA A 151 2.34 -4.24 1.78
CA ALA A 151 1.51 -4.36 2.96
C ALA A 151 1.42 -5.83 3.41
N THR A 152 1.56 -6.08 4.71
CA THR A 152 1.44 -7.44 5.25
C THR A 152 -0.02 -7.87 5.25
N GLN A 153 -0.30 -9.00 4.62
CA GLN A 153 -1.57 -9.70 4.71
C GLN A 153 -1.34 -11.06 5.41
N GLY A 154 -2.26 -11.44 6.29
CA GLY A 154 -2.20 -12.72 6.98
C GLY A 154 -3.37 -12.92 7.93
N PHE A 155 -3.48 -14.13 8.48
CA PHE A 155 -4.42 -14.39 9.57
C PHE A 155 -3.90 -13.74 10.85
N VAL A 156 -4.80 -13.03 11.54
CA VAL A 156 -4.49 -12.34 12.79
C VAL A 156 -5.19 -13.07 13.93
N PHE A 157 -4.39 -13.50 14.91
CA PHE A 157 -4.91 -14.13 16.11
C PHE A 157 -5.39 -13.08 17.11
N ASN A 158 -6.62 -13.22 17.61
CA ASN A 158 -7.08 -12.44 18.76
C ASN A 158 -6.48 -13.01 20.05
N ILE A 159 -5.40 -12.40 20.54
CA ILE A 159 -4.66 -12.85 21.73
C ILE A 159 -5.40 -12.62 23.06
N GLU A 160 -6.52 -11.89 23.06
CA GLU A 160 -7.40 -11.76 24.23
C GLU A 160 -8.20 -13.04 24.48
N ARG A 161 -8.33 -13.91 23.48
CA ARG A 161 -8.96 -15.22 23.66
C ARG A 161 -7.96 -16.21 24.27
N PRO A 162 -8.34 -16.94 25.34
CA PRO A 162 -7.43 -17.86 26.04
C PRO A 162 -6.72 -18.87 25.11
N VAL A 163 -7.42 -19.38 24.10
CA VAL A 163 -6.88 -20.34 23.12
C VAL A 163 -5.70 -19.79 22.30
N PHE A 164 -5.62 -18.47 22.11
CA PHE A 164 -4.55 -17.82 21.35
C PHE A 164 -3.56 -17.05 22.23
N SER A 165 -3.69 -17.13 23.56
CA SER A 165 -2.83 -16.42 24.51
C SER A 165 -1.37 -16.89 24.42
N ASP A 166 -1.15 -18.20 24.29
CA ASP A 166 0.19 -18.78 24.19
C ASP A 166 0.80 -18.55 22.79
N PRO A 167 1.96 -17.87 22.69
CA PRO A 167 2.67 -17.71 21.41
C PRO A 167 3.04 -19.03 20.73
N LYS A 168 3.26 -20.12 21.48
CA LYS A 168 3.59 -21.44 20.91
C LYS A 168 2.43 -22.07 20.16
N VAL A 169 1.20 -21.83 20.61
CA VAL A 169 0.00 -22.26 19.89
C VAL A 169 -0.10 -21.52 18.56
N ARG A 170 0.13 -20.21 18.54
CA ARG A 170 0.09 -19.39 17.32
C ARG A 170 1.18 -19.79 16.32
N GLU A 171 2.38 -20.08 16.81
CA GLU A 171 3.48 -20.60 16.01
C GLU A 171 3.12 -21.96 15.38
N ALA A 172 2.60 -22.91 16.17
CA ALA A 172 2.18 -24.22 15.67
C ALA A 172 1.09 -24.14 14.59
N LEU A 173 0.09 -23.27 14.78
CA LEU A 173 -0.95 -23.02 13.78
C LEU A 173 -0.40 -22.37 12.50
N SER A 174 0.67 -21.58 12.61
CA SER A 174 1.31 -20.95 11.45
C SER A 174 2.04 -21.98 10.57
N TYR A 175 2.63 -23.02 11.18
CA TYR A 175 3.20 -24.16 10.45
C TYR A 175 2.16 -25.02 9.73
N ALA A 176 0.90 -24.99 10.16
CA ALA A 176 -0.17 -25.76 9.53
C ALA A 176 -0.63 -25.18 8.17
N MET A 177 -0.17 -23.98 7.80
CA MET A 177 -0.48 -23.37 6.51
C MET A 177 0.50 -23.84 5.43
N ASP A 178 0.01 -24.67 4.51
CA ASP A 178 0.76 -25.08 3.32
C ASP A 178 0.66 -24.01 2.22
N PHE A 179 1.59 -23.07 2.22
CA PHE A 179 1.63 -21.99 1.24
C PHE A 179 1.87 -22.51 -0.16
N GLU A 180 2.83 -23.42 -0.30
CA GLU A 180 3.31 -23.93 -1.58
C GLU A 180 2.18 -24.69 -2.29
N TRP A 181 1.39 -25.46 -1.56
CA TRP A 181 0.19 -26.08 -2.08
C TRP A 181 -0.85 -25.03 -2.50
N MET A 182 -1.13 -24.02 -1.66
CA MET A 182 -2.09 -22.96 -2.00
C MET A 182 -1.66 -22.19 -3.26
N ASN A 183 -0.37 -21.84 -3.35
CA ASN A 183 0.15 -21.06 -4.46
C ASN A 183 -0.01 -21.81 -5.79
N ARG A 184 0.32 -23.11 -5.78
CA ARG A 184 0.20 -23.97 -6.95
C ARG A 184 -1.25 -24.21 -7.37
N ASN A 185 -2.12 -24.54 -6.41
CA ASN A 185 -3.47 -25.03 -6.71
C ASN A 185 -4.51 -23.90 -6.83
N MET A 186 -4.27 -22.75 -6.19
CA MET A 186 -5.24 -21.65 -6.13
C MET A 186 -4.73 -20.37 -6.77
N PHE A 187 -3.42 -20.12 -6.74
CA PHE A 187 -2.83 -18.84 -7.12
C PHE A 187 -1.92 -18.90 -8.35
N TYR A 188 -1.94 -20.01 -9.10
CA TYR A 188 -1.24 -20.15 -10.37
C TYR A 188 0.27 -19.85 -10.27
N ASP A 189 0.86 -20.17 -9.11
CA ASP A 189 2.25 -19.88 -8.77
C ASP A 189 2.65 -18.40 -8.91
N GLN A 190 1.69 -17.47 -8.83
CA GLN A 190 1.91 -16.04 -9.02
C GLN A 190 2.33 -15.29 -7.74
N TYR A 191 2.25 -15.91 -6.56
CA TYR A 191 2.60 -15.24 -5.31
C TYR A 191 3.89 -15.75 -4.69
N THR A 192 4.54 -14.87 -3.95
CA THR A 192 5.69 -15.19 -3.10
C THR A 192 5.31 -15.08 -1.63
N ARG A 193 5.86 -15.96 -0.77
CA ARG A 193 5.53 -15.97 0.65
C ARG A 193 6.02 -14.69 1.35
N THR A 194 5.09 -13.95 1.97
CA THR A 194 5.42 -12.85 2.87
C THR A 194 6.05 -13.38 4.16
N ARG A 195 7.20 -12.79 4.55
CA ARG A 195 7.96 -13.19 5.76
C ARG A 195 8.33 -12.03 6.68
N SER A 196 8.01 -10.80 6.29
CA SER A 196 8.37 -9.59 7.02
C SER A 196 7.23 -8.58 7.05
N TYR A 197 7.16 -7.80 8.13
CA TYR A 197 6.29 -6.62 8.21
C TYR A 197 6.75 -5.48 7.29
N PHE A 198 7.99 -5.56 6.80
CA PHE A 198 8.61 -4.60 5.89
C PHE A 198 8.99 -5.26 4.56
N GLN A 199 8.17 -6.21 4.10
CA GLN A 199 8.40 -6.98 2.87
C GLN A 199 8.65 -6.05 1.69
N ASN A 200 9.58 -6.42 0.81
CA ASN A 200 9.94 -5.65 -0.39
C ASN A 200 10.45 -4.23 -0.08
N SER A 201 11.25 -4.10 0.98
CA SER A 201 11.91 -2.85 1.35
C SER A 201 13.28 -3.09 1.98
N ASP A 202 14.09 -2.02 2.08
CA ASP A 202 15.39 -2.06 2.75
C ASP A 202 15.31 -2.35 4.26
N TYR A 203 14.11 -2.24 4.85
CA TYR A 203 13.85 -2.56 6.25
C TYR A 203 13.46 -4.02 6.49
N GLU A 204 13.42 -4.84 5.44
CA GLU A 204 13.19 -6.27 5.59
C GLU A 204 14.32 -6.92 6.39
N ALA A 205 14.01 -7.51 7.54
CA ALA A 205 14.97 -8.31 8.30
C ALA A 205 15.39 -9.55 7.48
N LYS A 206 16.67 -9.64 7.15
CA LYS A 206 17.27 -10.72 6.36
C LYS A 206 18.44 -11.34 7.11
N GLY A 207 18.40 -12.66 7.31
CA GLY A 207 19.49 -13.38 7.97
C GLY A 207 19.65 -13.02 9.45
N LEU A 208 20.89 -13.08 9.93
CA LEU A 208 21.24 -12.76 11.32
C LEU A 208 21.47 -11.25 11.49
N PRO A 209 21.15 -10.69 12.67
CA PRO A 209 21.37 -9.27 12.93
C PRO A 209 22.87 -8.91 12.90
N SER A 210 23.15 -7.74 12.34
CA SER A 210 24.47 -7.10 12.37
C SER A 210 24.89 -6.69 13.79
N ALA A 211 26.16 -6.35 13.98
CA ALA A 211 26.68 -5.88 15.26
C ALA A 211 25.93 -4.63 15.79
N ALA A 212 25.58 -3.70 14.90
CA ALA A 212 24.82 -2.50 15.25
C ALA A 212 23.38 -2.83 15.67
N GLU A 213 22.72 -3.74 14.94
CA GLU A 213 21.38 -4.21 15.31
C GLU A 213 21.39 -4.95 16.65
N LEU A 214 22.40 -5.77 16.91
CA LEU A 214 22.58 -6.45 18.19
C LEU A 214 22.75 -5.46 19.35
N GLU A 215 23.45 -4.35 19.16
CA GLU A 215 23.59 -3.32 20.18
C GLU A 215 22.22 -2.74 20.60
N VAL A 216 21.32 -2.55 19.63
CA VAL A 216 19.95 -2.11 19.89
C VAL A 216 19.14 -3.23 20.55
N LEU A 217 19.16 -4.44 20.00
CA LEU A 217 18.35 -5.57 20.46
C LEU A 217 18.70 -6.02 21.88
N ASN A 218 19.98 -5.97 22.25
CA ASN A 218 20.44 -6.34 23.59
C ASN A 218 19.80 -5.47 24.70
N LYS A 219 19.39 -4.23 24.40
CA LYS A 219 18.67 -3.35 25.35
C LYS A 219 17.28 -3.86 25.72
N TYR A 220 16.71 -4.77 24.91
CA TYR A 220 15.36 -5.31 25.07
C TYR A 220 15.34 -6.80 25.44
N LYS A 221 16.52 -7.41 25.62
CA LYS A 221 16.68 -8.81 26.03
C LYS A 221 15.98 -9.04 27.37
N GLY A 222 15.12 -10.07 27.43
CA GLY A 222 14.34 -10.44 28.61
C GLY A 222 13.01 -9.69 28.80
N ARG A 223 12.78 -8.55 28.13
CA ARG A 223 11.48 -7.83 28.17
C ARG A 223 10.52 -8.21 27.05
N TYR A 224 11.06 -8.27 25.84
CA TYR A 224 10.30 -8.60 24.64
C TYR A 224 10.97 -9.69 23.83
N LEU A 225 12.25 -9.97 24.10
CA LEU A 225 13.09 -10.94 23.41
C LEU A 225 13.61 -12.01 24.38
N SER A 226 13.17 -13.27 24.24
CA SER A 226 13.91 -14.39 24.86
C SER A 226 15.31 -14.48 24.24
N ALA A 227 16.31 -14.87 25.04
CA ALA A 227 17.73 -14.85 24.66
C ALA A 227 18.08 -15.67 23.39
N CYS A 228 17.15 -16.47 22.86
CA CYS A 228 17.35 -17.41 21.76
C CYS A 228 16.80 -16.92 20.41
N SER A 229 15.87 -15.95 20.37
CA SER A 229 15.30 -15.43 19.11
C SER A 229 16.27 -14.61 18.28
N LEU A 230 17.42 -14.25 18.85
CA LEU A 230 18.40 -13.34 18.25
C LEU A 230 19.43 -14.02 17.36
N MET A 231 19.53 -15.36 17.39
CA MET A 231 20.75 -16.04 16.92
C MET A 231 20.53 -17.29 16.06
N SER A 232 19.30 -17.59 15.66
CA SER A 232 19.01 -18.70 14.74
C SER A 232 17.75 -18.34 13.98
N THR A 233 17.82 -18.08 12.68
CA THR A 233 17.45 -19.15 11.73
C THR A 233 17.90 -18.78 10.32
N THR A 234 18.69 -19.66 9.69
CA THR A 234 18.84 -19.81 8.23
C THR A 234 17.61 -20.49 7.60
N HIS A 235 16.52 -20.65 8.33
CA HIS A 235 15.30 -21.25 7.82
C HIS A 235 14.33 -20.15 7.42
N LEU A 236 14.04 -20.12 6.12
CA LEU A 236 12.88 -19.46 5.54
C LEU A 236 11.69 -19.75 6.44
N LEU A 237 11.16 -18.68 6.96
CA LEU A 237 10.03 -18.70 7.84
C LEU A 237 8.74 -19.09 7.11
N PRO A 238 7.86 -19.89 7.73
CA PRO A 238 6.46 -19.55 7.75
C PRO A 238 6.25 -18.62 8.97
N MET A 239 6.54 -17.32 8.85
CA MET A 239 6.34 -16.36 9.95
C MET A 239 5.46 -15.19 9.56
N VAL A 240 4.40 -15.08 10.34
CA VAL A 240 3.90 -13.80 10.84
C VAL A 240 4.24 -13.82 12.34
N GLN A 241 4.81 -12.73 12.86
CA GLN A 241 5.31 -12.50 14.23
C GLN A 241 6.64 -13.15 14.63
N VAL A 242 7.68 -12.30 14.76
CA VAL A 242 8.85 -12.43 15.67
C VAL A 242 8.97 -13.82 16.33
N VAL A 243 9.74 -14.71 15.72
CA VAL A 243 9.91 -16.09 16.15
C VAL A 243 10.70 -16.10 17.45
N PHE A 244 10.01 -16.45 18.52
CA PHE A 244 10.59 -17.07 19.69
C PHE A 244 10.60 -18.59 19.51
N ALA A 245 11.52 -19.14 18.73
CA ALA A 245 11.73 -20.59 18.69
C ALA A 245 12.79 -20.99 19.72
N HIS A 246 12.38 -21.83 20.66
CA HIS A 246 13.23 -22.44 21.70
C HIS A 246 13.37 -23.92 21.35
N LYS A 247 14.57 -24.34 20.94
CA LYS A 247 15.06 -25.71 21.10
C LYS A 247 16.56 -25.64 21.41
N CYS A 248 16.88 -25.42 22.68
CA CYS A 248 18.15 -25.88 23.23
C CYS A 248 17.86 -27.18 23.97
N ALA A 249 18.32 -28.29 23.42
CA ALA A 249 18.48 -29.52 24.18
C ALA A 249 19.40 -29.20 25.36
N LYS A 250 18.85 -29.23 26.58
CA LYS A 250 19.69 -29.41 27.75
C LYS A 250 20.29 -30.81 27.65
N HIS A 251 21.58 -30.88 27.38
CA HIS A 251 22.38 -32.00 27.85
C HIS A 251 22.11 -32.14 29.35
N SER A 252 21.60 -33.30 29.76
CA SER A 252 21.62 -33.74 31.14
C SER A 252 23.07 -34.02 31.53
N PRO A 253 23.60 -33.44 32.61
CA PRO A 253 24.44 -34.19 33.51
C PRO A 253 23.54 -34.73 34.62
N TYR A 254 23.68 -36.03 34.88
CA TYR A 254 22.89 -36.89 35.79
C TYR A 254 21.63 -37.49 35.17
#